data_AF-A0A0G1DI39-F1
#
_entry.id   AF-A0A0G1DI39-F1
#
_cell.length_a   1.000
_cell.length_b   1.000
_cell.length_c   1.000
_cell.angle_alpha   90.00
_cell.angle_beta   90.00
_cell.angle_gamma   90.00
#
_symmetry.space_group_name_H-M   'P 1'
#
loop_
_entity.id
_entity.type
_entity.pdbx_description
1 polymer ?
#
loop_
_entity_poly.entity_id
_entity_poly.type
_entity_poly.pdbx_seq_one_letter_code
_entity_poly.pdbx_strand_id
1 'polypeptide(L)'
;MIKKYNLLLVGIFALGLVLRLYQLGNYPALNADEAALGYNAYSLLETGKDEHGNSWPIHFQSFNDYKPGLTVYLILPFVKLFGLNIWSVRIFPMFLSSLTILAIYYLVQELFSNRRFSLLSALFLSISPWHIHFSRGAWEVSIATFFMTFGMWSFLRARSSPKLYLLSVLVFAASLYTYHSARLVTPLLGLGLLVFQYKNMLNDKAIIGLSIGLGIIVLTPLILDLMGPAGISRASGVGITADMGTVSRINEQRGEHANQDGLWTKALHNKLVNFGLVFTKNWSDHYWGEFLFNSGDEIQRNKVPEMGQMYIFDIIFILIGFAGIVKLKVKNNWKLVIWWLIVAPVASALTFQSPHALRAHNMVIPMVIISAYGFSVMMNRIHRVGLILFIVLIVLGVSRYLHLYWVHTAKAYPYSSQYGVSELVGYLSGKTGEYKKILVTDRYDQPYILFLFYSKFPPEKFQQEHVLTDRDRFGFSTVREFGNYHFERIDFEKIRGSSSDSLIVGTSKEIPSDANIVKTIAFPNGEDAFRVVEN
;
A
#
# COMPACT_ATOMS: atom_id res chain seq x y z
N MET A 1 -31.13 -4.42 24.03
CA MET A 1 -30.41 -4.94 22.84
C MET A 1 -29.38 -3.97 22.24
N ILE A 2 -29.71 -2.70 21.98
CA ILE A 2 -28.78 -1.73 21.35
C ILE A 2 -27.44 -1.61 22.09
N LYS A 3 -27.46 -1.49 23.42
CA LYS A 3 -26.25 -1.42 24.26
C LYS A 3 -25.30 -2.60 24.06
N LYS A 4 -25.83 -3.83 23.87
CA LYS A 4 -25.02 -5.05 23.65
C LYS A 4 -24.27 -5.00 22.31
N TYR A 5 -24.93 -4.60 21.22
CA TYR A 5 -24.30 -4.49 19.91
C TYR A 5 -23.19 -3.43 19.90
N ASN A 6 -23.42 -2.30 20.58
CA ASN A 6 -22.41 -1.25 20.69
C ASN A 6 -21.18 -1.73 21.48
N LEU A 7 -21.39 -2.45 22.60
CA LEU A 7 -20.28 -3.03 23.37
C LEU A 7 -19.46 -4.04 22.56
N LEU A 8 -20.12 -4.88 21.76
CA LEU A 8 -19.44 -5.82 20.85
C LEU A 8 -18.64 -5.09 19.77
N LEU A 9 -19.19 -4.02 19.18
CA LEU A 9 -18.46 -3.21 18.20
C LEU A 9 -17.22 -2.56 18.82
N VAL A 10 -17.34 -2.02 20.04
CA VAL A 10 -16.20 -1.48 20.79
C VAL A 10 -15.15 -2.55 21.04
N GLY A 11 -15.55 -3.76 21.44
CA GLY A 11 -14.63 -4.88 21.62
C GLY A 11 -13.92 -5.30 20.32
N ILE A 12 -14.63 -5.33 19.19
CA ILE A 12 -14.07 -5.63 17.86
C ILE A 12 -13.07 -4.55 17.44
N PHE A 13 -13.43 -3.28 17.62
CA PHE A 13 -12.55 -2.17 17.30
C PHE A 13 -11.30 -2.17 18.19
N ALA A 14 -11.45 -2.41 19.49
CA ALA A 14 -10.34 -2.54 20.43
C ALA A 14 -9.40 -3.70 20.05
N LEU A 15 -9.95 -4.87 19.69
CA LEU A 15 -9.17 -5.99 19.16
C LEU A 15 -8.36 -5.57 17.93
N GLY A 16 -9.03 -4.98 16.93
CA GLY A 16 -8.38 -4.52 15.71
C GLY A 16 -7.29 -3.48 15.95
N LEU A 17 -7.51 -2.57 16.91
CA LEU A 17 -6.54 -1.55 17.30
C LEU A 17 -5.33 -2.17 18.01
N VAL A 18 -5.54 -3.10 18.95
CA VAL A 18 -4.44 -3.79 19.66
C VAL A 18 -3.55 -4.56 18.68
N LEU A 19 -4.13 -5.28 17.73
CA LEU A 19 -3.38 -6.02 16.71
C LEU A 19 -2.48 -5.11 15.83
N ARG A 20 -2.86 -3.84 15.68
CA ARG A 20 -2.12 -2.86 14.86
C ARG A 20 -1.17 -1.99 15.67
N LEU A 21 -1.51 -1.67 16.91
CA LEU A 21 -0.72 -0.80 17.78
C LEU A 21 0.44 -1.52 18.46
N TYR A 22 0.31 -2.82 18.74
CA TYR A 22 1.38 -3.59 19.38
C TYR A 22 2.69 -3.46 18.60
N GLN A 23 3.80 -3.15 19.27
CA GLN A 23 5.13 -2.93 18.67
C GLN A 23 5.20 -1.97 17.46
N LEU A 24 4.29 -0.99 17.33
CA LEU A 24 4.23 -0.10 16.16
C LEU A 24 5.57 0.61 15.83
N GLY A 25 6.33 0.99 16.86
CA GLY A 25 7.62 1.67 16.72
C GLY A 25 8.81 0.76 16.42
N ASN A 26 8.66 -0.56 16.57
CA ASN A 26 9.76 -1.53 16.49
C ASN A 26 9.59 -2.57 15.38
N TYR A 27 8.35 -2.87 14.97
CA TYR A 27 8.06 -3.92 14.02
C TYR A 27 6.85 -3.60 13.12
N PRO A 28 6.96 -3.79 11.78
CA PRO A 28 8.17 -4.18 11.05
C PRO A 28 9.20 -3.03 11.06
N ALA A 29 10.43 -3.27 10.59
CA ALA A 29 11.39 -2.18 10.35
C ALA A 29 10.80 -1.11 9.42
N LEU A 30 11.33 0.11 9.50
CA LEU A 30 10.89 1.23 8.69
C LEU A 30 11.30 0.99 7.25
N ASN A 31 10.35 1.08 6.33
CA ASN A 31 10.68 0.99 4.91
C ASN A 31 11.03 2.37 4.31
N ALA A 32 11.68 2.40 3.15
CA ALA A 32 12.10 3.62 2.47
C ALA A 32 10.91 4.55 2.11
N ASP A 33 9.75 4.00 1.75
CA ASP A 33 8.54 4.79 1.47
C ASP A 33 8.03 5.50 2.73
N GLU A 34 8.01 4.82 3.88
CA GLU A 34 7.64 5.40 5.18
C GLU A 34 8.67 6.43 5.65
N ALA A 35 9.96 6.16 5.45
CA ALA A 35 11.03 7.10 5.76
C ALA A 35 10.90 8.38 4.94
N ALA A 36 10.54 8.28 3.66
CA ALA A 36 10.26 9.44 2.80
C ALA A 36 9.10 10.28 3.35
N LEU A 37 8.00 9.64 3.76
CA LEU A 37 6.88 10.36 4.37
C LEU A 37 7.29 11.12 5.64
N GLY A 38 8.05 10.45 6.52
CA GLY A 38 8.53 11.05 7.76
C GLY A 38 9.53 12.18 7.55
N TYR A 39 10.53 11.96 6.70
CA TYR A 39 11.57 12.96 6.44
C TYR A 39 11.00 14.18 5.71
N ASN A 40 10.07 14.01 4.77
CA ASN A 40 9.40 15.16 4.14
C ASN A 40 8.51 15.93 5.12
N ALA A 41 7.84 15.25 6.05
CA ALA A 41 7.11 15.93 7.13
C ALA A 41 8.06 16.73 8.04
N TYR A 42 9.24 16.17 8.35
CA TYR A 42 10.30 16.88 9.08
C TYR A 42 10.85 18.07 8.29
N SER A 43 11.15 17.90 7.01
CA SER A 43 11.62 18.94 6.10
C SER A 43 10.66 20.13 6.03
N LEU A 44 9.35 19.88 5.92
CA LEU A 44 8.34 20.94 5.93
C LEU A 44 8.30 21.71 7.25
N LEU A 45 8.52 21.04 8.39
CA LEU A 45 8.53 21.68 9.70
C LEU A 45 9.75 22.59 9.88
N GLU A 46 10.91 22.17 9.38
CA GLU A 46 12.17 22.91 9.54
C GLU A 46 12.32 24.04 8.52
N THR A 47 11.96 23.81 7.25
CA THR A 47 12.26 24.77 6.16
C THR A 47 11.04 25.21 5.35
N GLY A 48 9.85 24.67 5.62
CA GLY A 48 8.64 24.93 4.83
C GLY A 48 8.68 24.29 3.43
N LYS A 49 9.63 23.40 3.17
CA LYS A 49 9.87 22.76 1.86
C LYS A 49 10.01 21.23 2.00
N ASP A 50 9.72 20.49 0.93
CA ASP A 50 10.01 19.07 0.82
C ASP A 50 11.52 18.78 0.70
N GLU A 51 11.93 17.51 0.63
CA GLU A 51 13.34 17.13 0.57
C GLU A 51 14.09 17.68 -0.66
N HIS A 52 13.36 18.06 -1.71
CA HIS A 52 13.89 18.61 -2.96
C HIS A 52 13.72 20.14 -3.06
N GLY A 53 13.26 20.81 -1.99
CA GLY A 53 13.17 22.27 -1.92
C GLY A 53 11.85 22.88 -2.42
N ASN A 54 10.83 22.06 -2.71
CA ASN A 54 9.51 22.53 -3.13
C ASN A 54 8.66 22.96 -1.93
N SER A 55 8.07 24.15 -1.96
CA SER A 55 7.22 24.65 -0.88
C SER A 55 5.84 24.00 -0.90
N TRP A 56 5.46 23.33 0.19
CA TRP A 56 4.11 22.76 0.43
C TRP A 56 3.49 22.05 -0.78
N PRO A 57 4.15 21.03 -1.38
CA PRO A 57 3.70 20.44 -2.64
C PRO A 57 2.48 19.54 -2.46
N ILE A 58 1.65 19.42 -3.50
CA ILE A 58 0.51 18.47 -3.51
C ILE A 58 1.02 17.04 -3.71
N HIS A 59 2.06 16.88 -4.53
CA HIS A 59 2.77 15.61 -4.70
C HIS A 59 4.23 15.79 -4.35
N PHE A 60 4.74 14.87 -3.55
CA PHE A 60 6.12 14.87 -3.10
C PHE A 60 6.94 14.06 -4.08
N GLN A 61 8.03 14.66 -4.56
CA GLN A 61 9.01 13.90 -5.32
C GLN A 61 9.67 12.87 -4.39
N SER A 62 9.70 11.63 -4.82
CA SER A 62 10.25 10.49 -4.09
C SER A 62 10.79 9.51 -5.12
N PHE A 63 12.11 9.38 -5.19
CA PHE A 63 12.79 8.50 -6.17
C PHE A 63 12.47 8.86 -7.64
N ASN A 64 12.33 10.16 -7.92
CA ASN A 64 11.92 10.73 -9.22
C ASN A 64 10.53 10.23 -9.70
N ASP A 65 9.72 9.72 -8.77
CA ASP A 65 8.26 9.57 -8.86
C ASP A 65 7.57 10.66 -8.02
N TYR A 66 6.28 10.89 -8.22
CA TYR A 66 5.51 11.93 -7.53
C TYR A 66 4.37 11.33 -6.72
N LYS A 67 4.61 11.14 -5.42
CA LYS A 67 3.65 10.50 -4.50
C LYS A 67 2.60 11.51 -4.01
N PRO A 68 1.31 11.10 -3.88
CA PRO A 68 0.28 11.96 -3.32
C PRO A 68 0.61 12.41 -1.89
N GLY A 69 0.47 13.71 -1.60
CA GLY A 69 1.02 14.31 -0.40
C GLY A 69 0.17 14.26 0.86
N LEU A 70 -1.11 13.84 0.81
CA LEU A 70 -1.99 13.94 1.99
C LEU A 70 -1.41 13.21 3.20
N THR A 71 -0.80 12.04 3.01
CA THR A 71 -0.21 11.27 4.12
C THR A 71 0.91 12.03 4.83
N VAL A 72 1.76 12.78 4.11
CA VAL A 72 2.82 13.62 4.69
C VAL A 72 2.21 14.67 5.62
N TYR A 73 1.15 15.35 5.16
CA TYR A 73 0.44 16.36 5.95
C TYR A 73 -0.26 15.79 7.17
N LEU A 74 -0.78 14.56 7.08
CA LEU A 74 -1.39 13.88 8.22
C LEU A 74 -0.36 13.46 9.27
N ILE A 75 0.88 13.17 8.87
CA ILE A 75 2.00 12.82 9.76
C ILE A 75 2.63 14.05 10.42
N LEU A 76 2.64 15.20 9.72
CA LEU A 76 3.30 16.44 10.14
C LEU A 76 3.03 16.87 11.60
N PRO A 77 1.77 16.89 12.11
CA PRO A 77 1.51 17.26 13.50
C PRO A 77 2.18 16.31 14.51
N PHE A 78 2.29 15.02 14.19
CA PHE A 78 2.87 14.01 15.09
C PHE A 78 4.39 14.08 15.09
N VAL A 79 5.00 14.32 13.94
CA VAL A 79 6.45 14.60 13.86
C VAL A 79 6.78 15.89 14.61
N LYS A 80 5.93 16.93 14.54
CA LYS A 80 6.12 18.15 15.33
C LYS A 80 6.07 17.92 16.84
N LEU A 81 5.13 17.08 17.31
CA LEU A 81 4.92 16.86 18.74
C LEU A 81 5.90 15.85 19.36
N PHE A 82 6.28 14.82 18.61
CA PHE A 82 7.04 13.67 19.13
C PHE A 82 8.41 13.49 18.45
N GLY A 83 8.75 14.35 17.49
CA GLY A 83 9.98 14.28 16.70
C GLY A 83 9.94 13.25 15.57
N LEU A 84 10.97 13.30 14.71
CA LEU A 84 11.16 12.33 13.63
C LEU A 84 11.57 10.97 14.19
N ASN A 85 10.61 10.05 14.27
CA ASN A 85 10.80 8.66 14.68
C ASN A 85 9.70 7.76 14.10
N ILE A 86 9.91 6.44 14.13
CA ILE A 86 9.01 5.45 13.50
C ILE A 86 7.59 5.53 14.07
N TRP A 87 7.46 5.74 15.38
CA TRP A 87 6.15 5.79 16.04
C TRP A 87 5.35 7.02 15.59
N SER A 88 5.97 8.20 15.51
CA SER A 88 5.35 9.44 15.03
C SER A 88 4.82 9.30 13.60
N VAL A 89 5.58 8.62 12.73
CA VAL A 89 5.20 8.39 11.32
C VAL A 89 4.01 7.44 11.20
N ARG A 90 3.91 6.44 12.07
CA ARG A 90 2.92 5.37 11.95
C ARG A 90 1.63 5.59 12.72
N ILE A 91 1.65 6.28 13.86
CA ILE A 91 0.53 6.31 14.81
C ILE A 91 -0.78 6.79 14.17
N PHE A 92 -0.71 7.87 13.40
CA PHE A 92 -1.91 8.46 12.83
C PHE A 92 -2.40 7.74 11.56
N PRO A 93 -1.53 7.37 10.59
CA PRO A 93 -1.88 6.43 9.53
C PRO A 93 -2.54 5.14 10.05
N MET A 94 -1.92 4.49 11.04
CA MET A 94 -2.45 3.26 11.64
C MET A 94 -3.82 3.48 12.27
N PHE A 95 -4.01 4.60 12.98
CA PHE A 95 -5.29 4.95 13.58
C PHE A 95 -6.39 5.13 12.53
N LEU A 96 -6.15 5.94 11.48
CA LEU A 96 -7.11 6.14 10.39
C LEU A 96 -7.44 4.82 9.69
N SER A 97 -6.44 3.99 9.39
CA SER A 97 -6.65 2.69 8.77
C SER A 97 -7.45 1.75 9.67
N SER A 98 -7.27 1.82 11.00
CA SER A 98 -8.08 1.07 11.97
C SER A 98 -9.55 1.51 11.99
N LEU A 99 -9.85 2.80 11.72
CA LEU A 99 -11.24 3.29 11.61
C LEU A 99 -12.01 2.64 10.46
N THR A 100 -11.34 2.00 9.49
CA THR A 100 -12.00 1.20 8.44
C THR A 100 -12.87 0.10 9.03
N ILE A 101 -12.54 -0.43 10.22
CA ILE A 101 -13.34 -1.42 10.95
C ILE A 101 -14.72 -0.85 11.34
N LEU A 102 -14.77 0.42 11.73
CA LEU A 102 -16.03 1.11 12.01
C LEU A 102 -16.73 1.49 10.71
N ALA A 103 -15.98 1.98 9.71
CA ALA A 103 -16.55 2.35 8.42
C ALA A 103 -17.24 1.17 7.73
N ILE A 104 -16.64 -0.03 7.74
CA ILE A 104 -17.25 -1.24 7.16
C ILE A 104 -18.48 -1.69 7.94
N TYR A 105 -18.49 -1.57 9.28
CA TYR A 105 -19.68 -1.85 10.10
C TYR A 105 -20.86 -0.97 9.64
N TYR A 106 -20.62 0.34 9.57
CA TYR A 106 -21.66 1.30 9.21
C TYR A 106 -22.08 1.16 7.75
N LEU A 107 -21.15 0.89 6.83
CA LEU A 107 -21.43 0.61 5.43
C LEU A 107 -22.36 -0.59 5.27
N VAL A 108 -22.04 -1.72 5.91
CA VAL A 108 -22.85 -2.94 5.86
C VAL A 108 -24.21 -2.73 6.53
N GLN A 109 -24.25 -1.93 7.60
CA GLN A 109 -25.52 -1.58 8.27
C GLN A 109 -26.42 -0.77 7.35
N GLU A 110 -25.88 0.16 6.57
CA GLU A 110 -26.65 0.97 5.62
C GLU A 110 -27.09 0.15 4.40
N LEU A 111 -26.24 -0.76 3.92
CA LEU A 111 -26.55 -1.63 2.77
C LEU A 111 -27.57 -2.73 3.10
N PHE A 112 -27.52 -3.32 4.29
CA PHE A 112 -28.28 -4.56 4.57
C PHE A 112 -29.21 -4.46 5.78
N SER A 113 -29.14 -3.37 6.55
CA SER A 113 -29.95 -3.17 7.77
C SER A 113 -29.84 -4.32 8.77
N ASN A 114 -28.73 -5.07 8.77
CA ASN A 114 -28.52 -6.26 9.58
C ASN A 114 -27.31 -6.11 10.49
N ARG A 115 -27.56 -5.84 11.78
CA ARG A 115 -26.51 -5.59 12.77
C ARG A 115 -25.57 -6.77 13.01
N ARG A 116 -26.09 -8.01 12.94
CA ARG A 116 -25.26 -9.21 13.11
C ARG A 116 -24.28 -9.32 11.96
N PHE A 117 -24.76 -9.12 10.73
CA PHE A 117 -23.91 -9.10 9.55
C PHE A 117 -22.89 -7.96 9.62
N SER A 118 -23.29 -6.75 10.00
CA SER A 118 -22.37 -5.63 10.19
C SER A 118 -21.27 -5.91 11.21
N LEU A 119 -21.60 -6.51 12.36
CA LEU A 119 -20.60 -6.92 13.37
C LEU A 119 -19.66 -8.00 12.82
N LEU A 120 -20.17 -8.97 12.06
CA LEU A 120 -19.33 -10.00 11.45
C LEU A 120 -18.35 -9.41 10.43
N SER A 121 -18.79 -8.49 9.58
CA SER A 121 -17.91 -7.81 8.62
C SER A 121 -16.83 -6.99 9.32
N ALA A 122 -17.17 -6.30 10.42
CA ALA A 122 -16.20 -5.58 11.24
C ALA A 122 -15.20 -6.54 11.91
N LEU A 123 -15.68 -7.65 12.47
CA LEU A 123 -14.83 -8.67 13.08
C LEU A 123 -13.85 -9.25 12.07
N PHE A 124 -14.32 -9.66 10.89
CA PHE A 124 -13.49 -10.27 9.86
C PHE A 124 -12.45 -9.28 9.32
N LEU A 125 -12.79 -7.99 9.17
CA LEU A 125 -11.81 -6.97 8.79
C LEU A 125 -10.79 -6.71 9.91
N SER A 126 -11.22 -6.75 11.18
CA SER A 126 -10.33 -6.51 12.32
C SER A 126 -9.18 -7.52 12.40
N ILE A 127 -9.45 -8.78 12.02
CA ILE A 127 -8.51 -9.90 12.00
C ILE A 127 -7.96 -10.22 10.60
N SER A 128 -8.31 -9.46 9.56
CA SER A 128 -7.89 -9.75 8.17
C SER A 128 -6.37 -9.61 8.01
N PRO A 129 -5.67 -10.61 7.47
CA PRO A 129 -4.22 -10.59 7.34
C PRO A 129 -3.77 -9.49 6.36
N TRP A 130 -4.48 -9.35 5.24
CA TRP A 130 -4.24 -8.28 4.26
C TRP A 130 -4.51 -6.90 4.84
N HIS A 131 -5.60 -6.71 5.59
CA HIS A 131 -5.87 -5.42 6.22
C HIS A 131 -4.83 -5.09 7.30
N ILE A 132 -4.49 -6.03 8.18
CA ILE A 132 -3.49 -5.82 9.25
C ILE A 132 -2.13 -5.47 8.66
N HIS A 133 -1.66 -6.20 7.64
CA HIS A 133 -0.34 -6.01 7.03
C HIS A 133 -0.08 -4.55 6.64
N PHE A 134 -0.98 -3.96 5.85
CA PHE A 134 -0.80 -2.58 5.34
C PHE A 134 -1.28 -1.49 6.30
N SER A 135 -2.01 -1.81 7.36
CA SER A 135 -2.49 -0.81 8.33
C SER A 135 -1.56 -0.60 9.52
N ARG A 136 -0.46 -1.36 9.62
CA ARG A 136 0.56 -1.20 10.67
C ARG A 136 1.67 -0.22 10.30
N GLY A 137 2.09 -0.20 9.04
CA GLY A 137 2.99 0.82 8.52
C GLY A 137 2.21 2.07 8.09
N ALA A 138 2.94 3.15 7.76
CA ALA A 138 2.39 4.35 7.15
C ALA A 138 2.08 4.16 5.64
N TRP A 139 1.55 3.00 5.26
CA TRP A 139 1.19 2.70 3.88
C TRP A 139 -0.06 3.48 3.50
N GLU A 140 0.09 4.37 2.53
CA GLU A 140 -0.95 5.32 2.11
C GLU A 140 -2.20 4.60 1.61
N VAL A 141 -2.05 3.40 1.04
CA VAL A 141 -3.19 2.64 0.52
C VAL A 141 -4.21 2.24 1.59
N SER A 142 -3.76 2.01 2.83
CA SER A 142 -4.65 1.64 3.92
C SER A 142 -5.53 2.83 4.35
N ILE A 143 -4.95 4.04 4.35
CA ILE A 143 -5.69 5.29 4.60
C ILE A 143 -6.64 5.59 3.43
N ALA A 144 -6.21 5.38 2.19
CA ALA A 144 -7.07 5.53 1.02
C ALA A 144 -8.27 4.56 1.08
N THR A 145 -8.06 3.34 1.59
CA THR A 145 -9.11 2.33 1.79
C THR A 145 -10.11 2.74 2.88
N PHE A 146 -9.64 3.35 3.97
CA PHE A 146 -10.51 3.99 4.95
C PHE A 146 -11.39 5.06 4.28
N PHE A 147 -10.78 6.00 3.56
CA PHE A 147 -11.52 7.08 2.89
C PHE A 147 -12.51 6.54 1.84
N MET A 148 -12.13 5.58 1.00
CA MET A 148 -13.07 4.95 0.06
C MET A 148 -14.26 4.31 0.79
N THR A 149 -14.02 3.56 1.87
CA THR A 149 -15.08 2.88 2.63
C THR A 149 -16.00 3.87 3.34
N PHE A 150 -15.43 4.91 3.96
CA PHE A 150 -16.17 5.95 4.65
C PHE A 150 -16.93 6.87 3.68
N GLY A 151 -16.37 7.12 2.49
CA GLY A 151 -17.01 7.83 1.38
C GLY A 151 -18.23 7.08 0.85
N MET A 152 -18.11 5.77 0.66
CA MET A 152 -19.24 4.89 0.31
C MET A 152 -20.33 4.93 1.38
N TRP A 153 -19.97 4.77 2.67
CA TRP A 153 -20.94 4.83 3.75
C TRP A 153 -21.66 6.19 3.83
N SER A 154 -20.91 7.29 3.85
CA SER A 154 -21.46 8.64 3.97
C SER A 154 -22.40 8.98 2.82
N PHE A 155 -22.06 8.56 1.59
CA PHE A 155 -22.94 8.69 0.43
C PHE A 155 -24.27 7.97 0.63
N LEU A 156 -24.23 6.70 1.07
CA LEU A 156 -25.44 5.90 1.25
C LEU A 156 -26.30 6.47 2.38
N ARG A 157 -25.66 6.92 3.47
CA ARG A 157 -26.32 7.57 4.60
C ARG A 157 -26.94 8.92 4.23
N ALA A 158 -26.42 9.59 3.21
CA ALA A 158 -26.94 10.88 2.75
C ALA A 158 -28.39 10.82 2.25
N ARG A 159 -28.91 9.63 1.92
CA ARG A 159 -30.34 9.42 1.62
C ARG A 159 -31.26 9.89 2.74
N SER A 160 -30.86 9.67 4.00
CA SER A 160 -31.59 10.09 5.19
C SER A 160 -31.04 11.37 5.81
N SER A 161 -29.85 11.81 5.39
CA SER A 161 -29.18 12.99 5.93
C SER A 161 -28.38 13.69 4.83
N PRO A 162 -29.04 14.47 3.94
CA PRO A 162 -28.46 14.97 2.69
C PRO A 162 -27.11 15.69 2.82
N LYS A 163 -26.86 16.40 3.93
CA LYS A 163 -25.57 17.08 4.20
C LYS A 163 -24.36 16.13 4.13
N LEU A 164 -24.55 14.82 4.29
CA LEU A 164 -23.48 13.84 4.16
C LEU A 164 -23.00 13.64 2.73
N TYR A 165 -23.69 14.16 1.70
CA TYR A 165 -23.13 14.23 0.35
C TYR A 165 -21.86 15.10 0.30
N LEU A 166 -21.83 16.21 1.04
CA LEU A 166 -20.65 17.07 1.16
C LEU A 166 -19.48 16.30 1.79
N LEU A 167 -19.75 15.58 2.89
CA LEU A 167 -18.75 14.75 3.55
C LEU A 167 -18.25 13.64 2.62
N SER A 168 -19.14 12.99 1.87
CA SER A 168 -18.78 11.93 0.92
C SER A 168 -17.84 12.44 -0.17
N VAL A 169 -18.12 13.62 -0.74
CA VAL A 169 -17.24 14.26 -1.73
C VAL A 169 -15.87 14.57 -1.14
N LEU A 170 -15.81 15.17 0.04
CA LEU A 170 -14.53 15.49 0.70
C LEU A 170 -13.70 14.24 0.99
N VAL A 171 -14.35 13.19 1.51
CA VAL A 171 -13.69 11.95 1.88
C VAL A 171 -13.24 11.17 0.64
N PHE A 172 -14.07 11.11 -0.41
CA PHE A 172 -13.64 10.51 -1.67
C PHE A 172 -12.47 11.30 -2.27
N ALA A 173 -12.54 12.63 -2.33
CA ALA A 173 -11.43 13.46 -2.79
C ALA A 173 -10.15 13.21 -1.98
N ALA A 174 -10.24 13.12 -0.65
CA ALA A 174 -9.11 12.80 0.22
C ALA A 174 -8.42 11.48 -0.19
N SER A 175 -9.18 10.45 -0.60
CA SER A 175 -8.59 9.20 -1.09
C SER A 175 -7.69 9.41 -2.34
N LEU A 176 -8.06 10.31 -3.26
CA LEU A 176 -7.28 10.61 -4.47
C LEU A 176 -5.97 11.36 -4.16
N TYR A 177 -5.96 12.16 -3.08
CA TYR A 177 -4.77 12.81 -2.54
C TYR A 177 -3.91 11.90 -1.66
N THR A 178 -4.38 10.70 -1.35
CA THR A 178 -3.66 9.74 -0.50
C THR A 178 -2.88 8.71 -1.33
N TYR A 179 -3.49 8.15 -2.37
CA TYR A 179 -2.87 7.03 -3.09
C TYR A 179 -3.20 7.00 -4.58
N HIS A 180 -2.23 6.59 -5.42
CA HIS A 180 -2.38 6.56 -6.87
C HIS A 180 -3.54 5.66 -7.35
N SER A 181 -3.68 4.43 -6.84
CA SER A 181 -4.77 3.54 -7.28
C SER A 181 -6.16 4.14 -7.00
N ALA A 182 -6.29 4.96 -5.96
CA ALA A 182 -7.55 5.63 -5.64
C ALA A 182 -7.96 6.63 -6.73
N ARG A 183 -7.02 7.21 -7.50
CA ARG A 183 -7.31 8.10 -8.64
C ARG A 183 -8.10 7.41 -9.75
N LEU A 184 -8.04 6.09 -9.85
CA LEU A 184 -8.86 5.31 -10.78
C LEU A 184 -10.04 4.63 -10.09
N VAL A 185 -9.80 3.98 -8.94
CA VAL A 185 -10.85 3.20 -8.28
C VAL A 185 -11.94 4.10 -7.69
N THR A 186 -11.59 5.21 -7.04
CA THR A 186 -12.59 6.07 -6.40
C THR A 186 -13.59 6.67 -7.40
N PRO A 187 -13.17 7.23 -8.55
CA PRO A 187 -14.12 7.67 -9.58
C PRO A 187 -15.03 6.54 -10.10
N LEU A 188 -14.47 5.33 -10.30
CA LEU A 188 -15.27 4.18 -10.72
C LEU A 188 -16.26 3.73 -9.64
N LEU A 189 -15.90 3.78 -8.36
CA LEU A 189 -16.84 3.55 -7.25
C LEU A 189 -17.93 4.61 -7.21
N GLY A 190 -17.57 5.89 -7.39
CA GLY A 190 -18.51 7.00 -7.52
C GLY A 190 -19.49 6.79 -8.67
N LEU A 191 -19.01 6.36 -9.84
CA LEU A 191 -19.85 6.02 -10.99
C LEU A 191 -20.84 4.89 -10.65
N GLY A 192 -20.39 3.84 -9.96
CA GLY A 192 -21.26 2.78 -9.48
C GLY A 192 -22.35 3.28 -8.52
N LEU A 193 -22.00 4.20 -7.61
CA LEU A 193 -22.97 4.85 -6.73
C LEU A 193 -24.01 5.63 -7.53
N LEU A 194 -23.59 6.44 -8.50
CA LEU A 194 -24.50 7.18 -9.38
C LEU A 194 -25.43 6.22 -10.13
N VAL A 195 -24.88 5.22 -10.82
CA VAL A 195 -25.67 4.27 -11.64
C VAL A 195 -26.67 3.48 -10.80
N PHE A 196 -26.26 2.95 -9.64
CA PHE A 196 -27.13 2.07 -8.85
C PHE A 196 -28.02 2.80 -7.85
N GLN A 197 -27.75 4.08 -7.55
CA GLN A 197 -28.45 4.85 -6.52
C GLN A 197 -29.02 6.19 -6.99
N TYR A 198 -28.91 6.59 -8.26
CA TYR A 198 -29.39 7.91 -8.75
C TYR A 198 -30.82 8.25 -8.34
N LYS A 199 -31.75 7.28 -8.38
CA LYS A 199 -33.16 7.51 -8.00
C LYS A 199 -33.32 7.95 -6.55
N ASN A 200 -32.43 7.48 -5.68
CA ASN A 200 -32.42 7.77 -4.25
C ASN A 200 -31.61 9.05 -3.93
N MET A 201 -30.91 9.63 -4.93
CA MET A 201 -30.05 10.79 -4.71
C MET A 201 -30.80 12.10 -4.76
N LEU A 202 -31.82 12.22 -5.62
CA LEU A 202 -32.45 13.48 -6.03
C LEU A 202 -33.36 14.13 -4.97
N ASN A 203 -33.13 13.84 -3.69
CA ASN A 203 -33.96 14.32 -2.59
C ASN A 203 -33.71 15.81 -2.28
N ASP A 204 -32.49 16.33 -2.51
CA ASP A 204 -32.13 17.74 -2.27
C ASP A 204 -31.16 18.25 -3.35
N LYS A 205 -31.72 18.95 -4.36
CA LYS A 205 -30.95 19.48 -5.51
C LYS A 205 -29.93 20.54 -5.10
N ALA A 206 -30.21 21.33 -4.06
CA ALA A 206 -29.31 22.38 -3.60
C ALA A 206 -28.06 21.78 -2.97
N ILE A 207 -28.22 20.79 -2.10
CA ILE A 207 -27.07 20.09 -1.49
C ILE A 207 -26.27 19.31 -2.52
N ILE A 208 -26.92 18.71 -3.54
CA ILE A 208 -26.21 18.09 -4.66
C ILE A 208 -25.39 19.14 -5.41
N GLY A 209 -25.96 20.28 -5.76
CA GLY A 209 -25.26 21.38 -6.42
C GLY A 209 -24.06 21.87 -5.60
N LEU A 210 -24.22 22.04 -4.29
CA LEU A 210 -23.12 22.38 -3.37
C LEU A 210 -22.06 21.28 -3.33
N SER A 211 -22.45 20.02 -3.35
CA SER A 211 -21.51 18.88 -3.34
C SER A 211 -20.71 18.80 -4.64
N ILE A 212 -21.35 19.08 -5.79
CA ILE A 212 -20.67 19.17 -7.08
C ILE A 212 -19.69 20.34 -7.08
N GLY A 213 -20.13 21.54 -6.64
CA GLY A 213 -19.28 22.72 -6.54
C GLY A 213 -18.07 22.49 -5.63
N LEU A 214 -18.29 21.88 -4.45
CA LEU A 214 -17.22 21.49 -3.53
C LEU A 214 -16.26 20.48 -4.16
N GLY A 215 -16.79 19.49 -4.88
CA GLY A 215 -15.98 18.50 -5.59
C GLY A 215 -15.08 19.15 -6.64
N ILE A 216 -15.62 20.09 -7.43
CA ILE A 216 -14.83 20.86 -8.40
C ILE A 216 -13.72 21.63 -7.69
N ILE A 217 -14.05 22.39 -6.63
CA ILE A 217 -13.06 23.18 -5.89
C ILE A 217 -11.93 22.30 -5.34
N VAL A 218 -12.28 21.19 -4.68
CA VAL A 218 -11.29 20.33 -4.02
C VAL A 218 -10.49 19.50 -5.01
N LEU A 219 -11.04 19.13 -6.17
CA LEU A 219 -10.31 18.36 -7.19
C LEU A 219 -9.52 19.23 -8.17
N THR A 220 -9.83 20.52 -8.30
CA THR A 220 -9.15 21.42 -9.25
C THR A 220 -7.64 21.44 -9.04
N PRO A 221 -7.09 21.63 -7.82
CA PRO A 221 -5.63 21.63 -7.61
C PRO A 221 -4.99 20.30 -8.03
N LEU A 222 -5.61 19.18 -7.70
CA LEU A 222 -5.14 17.86 -8.09
C LEU A 222 -5.13 17.68 -9.61
N ILE A 223 -6.19 18.10 -10.31
CA ILE A 223 -6.29 17.97 -11.76
C ILE A 223 -5.21 18.81 -12.44
N LEU A 224 -5.00 20.05 -11.99
CA LEU A 224 -3.97 20.93 -12.53
C LEU A 224 -2.56 20.37 -12.31
N ASP A 225 -2.27 19.84 -11.12
CA ASP A 225 -0.98 19.21 -10.82
C ASP A 225 -0.74 17.94 -11.66
N LEU A 226 -1.78 17.12 -11.86
CA LEU A 226 -1.71 15.92 -12.70
C LEU A 226 -1.47 16.22 -14.20
N MET A 227 -1.81 17.41 -14.67
CA MET A 227 -1.47 17.84 -16.03
C MET A 227 0.01 18.20 -16.20
N GLY A 228 0.76 18.32 -15.09
CA GLY A 228 2.19 18.56 -15.06
C GLY A 228 3.06 17.30 -15.12
N PRO A 229 4.36 17.43 -14.80
CA PRO A 229 5.33 16.33 -14.84
C PRO A 229 4.97 15.14 -13.94
N ALA A 230 4.24 15.40 -12.84
CA ALA A 230 3.79 14.40 -11.88
C ALA A 230 2.85 13.35 -12.48
N GLY A 231 1.99 13.72 -13.44
CA GLY A 231 1.09 12.78 -14.09
C GLY A 231 1.79 11.90 -15.14
N ILE A 232 2.74 12.48 -15.88
CA ILE A 232 3.41 11.83 -17.02
C ILE A 232 4.39 10.75 -16.54
N SER A 233 5.23 11.06 -15.55
CA SER A 233 6.29 10.17 -15.04
C SER A 233 5.76 8.82 -14.55
N ARG A 234 4.63 8.83 -13.82
CA ARG A 234 4.03 7.61 -13.26
C ARG A 234 3.44 6.69 -14.33
N ALA A 235 2.76 7.27 -15.32
CA ALA A 235 2.15 6.48 -16.41
C ALA A 235 3.21 5.77 -17.25
N SER A 236 4.36 6.42 -17.49
CA SER A 236 5.49 5.83 -18.23
C SER A 236 6.30 4.79 -17.44
N GLY A 237 6.39 4.93 -16.11
CA GLY A 237 7.28 4.06 -15.30
C GLY A 237 6.68 2.72 -14.89
N VAL A 238 5.36 2.64 -14.64
CA VAL A 238 4.70 1.41 -14.12
C VAL A 238 3.48 0.94 -14.91
N GLY A 239 3.04 1.71 -15.92
CA GLY A 239 1.90 1.35 -16.73
C GLY A 239 2.11 0.02 -17.48
N ILE A 240 1.02 -0.65 -17.84
CA ILE A 240 1.06 -1.90 -18.63
C ILE A 240 1.83 -1.72 -19.95
N THR A 241 1.84 -0.51 -20.50
CA THR A 241 2.56 -0.16 -21.73
C THR A 241 4.05 0.08 -21.55
N ALA A 242 4.54 0.20 -20.30
CA ALA A 242 5.96 0.30 -19.99
C ALA A 242 6.67 -1.05 -20.16
N ASP A 243 5.93 -2.16 -20.12
CA ASP A 243 6.47 -3.49 -20.38
C ASP A 243 6.69 -3.72 -21.88
N MET A 244 7.97 -3.70 -22.28
CA MET A 244 8.37 -4.05 -23.64
C MET A 244 8.16 -5.54 -23.97
N GLY A 245 8.01 -6.41 -22.95
CA GLY A 245 7.73 -7.84 -23.13
C GLY A 245 6.45 -8.07 -23.95
N THR A 246 5.40 -7.29 -23.69
CA THR A 246 4.15 -7.38 -24.46
C THR A 246 4.35 -6.98 -25.94
N VAL A 247 5.17 -5.96 -26.21
CA VAL A 247 5.50 -5.55 -27.59
C VAL A 247 6.34 -6.61 -28.30
N SER A 248 7.34 -7.17 -27.62
CA SER A 248 8.15 -8.27 -28.13
C SER A 248 7.28 -9.49 -28.45
N ARG A 249 6.32 -9.83 -27.59
CA ARG A 249 5.37 -10.93 -27.81
C ARG A 249 4.49 -10.71 -29.03
N ILE A 250 4.03 -9.48 -29.27
CA ILE A 250 3.27 -9.14 -30.49
C ILE A 250 4.13 -9.39 -31.73
N ASN A 251 5.38 -8.96 -31.72
CA ASN A 251 6.28 -9.14 -32.87
C ASN A 251 6.63 -10.62 -33.10
N GLU A 252 6.88 -11.37 -32.03
CA GLU A 252 7.08 -12.82 -32.07
C GLU A 252 5.87 -13.52 -32.69
N GLN A 253 4.66 -13.27 -32.17
CA GLN A 253 3.41 -13.85 -32.69
C GLN A 253 3.18 -13.53 -34.16
N ARG A 254 3.45 -12.28 -34.60
CA ARG A 254 3.35 -11.92 -36.01
C ARG A 254 4.37 -12.66 -36.85
N GLY A 255 5.57 -12.86 -36.31
CA GLY A 255 6.68 -13.57 -36.95
C GLY A 255 6.41 -15.04 -37.24
N GLU A 256 5.51 -15.66 -36.47
CA GLU A 256 5.07 -17.06 -36.64
C GLU A 256 4.14 -17.26 -37.85
N HIS A 257 3.59 -16.20 -38.43
CA HIS A 257 2.73 -16.30 -39.63
C HIS A 257 3.56 -16.25 -40.92
N ALA A 258 3.12 -17.00 -41.93
CA ALA A 258 3.73 -16.97 -43.28
C ALA A 258 3.71 -15.57 -43.91
N ASN A 259 2.69 -14.75 -43.59
CA ASN A 259 2.65 -13.34 -43.94
C ASN A 259 2.46 -12.49 -42.67
N GLN A 260 3.58 -11.97 -42.16
CA GLN A 260 3.62 -11.12 -40.96
C GLN A 260 2.79 -9.83 -41.11
N ASP A 261 2.67 -9.34 -42.35
CA ASP A 261 1.96 -8.11 -42.69
C ASP A 261 0.51 -8.33 -43.12
N GLY A 262 0.05 -9.58 -43.13
CA GLY A 262 -1.30 -9.96 -43.49
C GLY A 262 -2.36 -9.30 -42.62
N LEU A 263 -3.53 -9.02 -43.21
CA LEU A 263 -4.66 -8.38 -42.52
C LEU A 263 -5.07 -9.15 -41.26
N TRP A 264 -5.18 -10.48 -41.35
CA TRP A 264 -5.54 -11.34 -40.22
C TRP A 264 -4.45 -11.36 -39.14
N THR A 265 -3.18 -11.44 -39.53
CA THR A 265 -2.03 -11.38 -38.61
C THR A 265 -2.04 -10.09 -37.80
N LYS A 266 -2.26 -8.94 -38.45
CA LYS A 266 -2.37 -7.63 -37.79
C LYS A 266 -3.64 -7.51 -36.93
N ALA A 267 -4.77 -8.05 -37.38
CA ALA A 267 -6.02 -8.02 -36.65
C ALA A 267 -5.98 -8.86 -35.36
N LEU A 268 -5.33 -10.03 -35.40
CA LEU A 268 -5.20 -10.93 -34.24
C LEU A 268 -4.09 -10.48 -33.29
N HIS A 269 -2.94 -10.06 -33.83
CA HIS A 269 -1.76 -9.71 -33.06
C HIS A 269 -1.52 -8.21 -33.12
N ASN A 270 -2.31 -7.41 -32.40
CA ASN A 270 -2.06 -5.98 -32.23
C ASN A 270 -2.00 -5.59 -30.76
N LYS A 271 -1.63 -4.33 -30.51
CA LYS A 271 -1.52 -3.75 -29.17
C LYS A 271 -2.83 -3.86 -28.40
N LEU A 272 -3.97 -3.51 -29.00
CA LEU A 272 -5.26 -3.56 -28.30
C LEU A 272 -5.60 -4.97 -27.82
N VAL A 273 -5.44 -5.98 -28.68
CA VAL A 273 -5.70 -7.38 -28.33
C VAL A 273 -4.73 -7.86 -27.24
N ASN A 274 -3.42 -7.72 -27.45
CA ASN A 274 -2.43 -8.26 -26.51
C ASN A 274 -2.43 -7.53 -25.16
N PHE A 275 -2.51 -6.19 -25.14
CA PHE A 275 -2.67 -5.47 -23.87
C PHE A 275 -4.02 -5.76 -23.21
N GLY A 276 -5.09 -6.00 -23.97
CA GLY A 276 -6.37 -6.45 -23.44
C GLY A 276 -6.29 -7.84 -22.78
N LEU A 277 -5.55 -8.77 -23.39
CA LEU A 277 -5.29 -10.10 -22.83
C LEU A 277 -4.42 -10.01 -21.55
N VAL A 278 -3.36 -9.21 -21.57
CA VAL A 278 -2.51 -8.99 -20.39
C VAL A 278 -3.31 -8.33 -19.26
N PHE A 279 -4.12 -7.30 -19.56
CA PHE A 279 -5.01 -6.69 -18.58
C PHE A 279 -5.99 -7.71 -17.99
N THR A 280 -6.62 -8.54 -18.83
CA THR A 280 -7.58 -9.56 -18.38
C THR A 280 -6.91 -10.58 -17.48
N LYS A 281 -5.71 -11.05 -17.86
CA LYS A 281 -4.88 -11.95 -17.05
C LYS A 281 -4.53 -11.30 -15.70
N ASN A 282 -3.96 -10.10 -15.74
CA ASN A 282 -3.58 -9.36 -14.54
C ASN A 282 -4.78 -9.13 -13.61
N TRP A 283 -5.94 -8.79 -14.17
CA TRP A 283 -7.18 -8.63 -13.41
C TRP A 283 -7.64 -9.97 -12.80
N SER A 284 -7.62 -11.07 -13.55
CA SER A 284 -8.04 -12.39 -13.06
C SER A 284 -7.10 -12.98 -12.01
N ASP A 285 -5.80 -12.69 -12.12
CA ASP A 285 -4.78 -13.20 -11.19
C ASP A 285 -4.99 -12.70 -9.76
N HIS A 286 -5.66 -11.55 -9.57
CA HIS A 286 -6.04 -11.06 -8.24
C HIS A 286 -7.10 -11.93 -7.55
N TYR A 287 -7.83 -12.75 -8.32
CA TYR A 287 -8.81 -13.71 -7.81
C TYR A 287 -8.29 -15.14 -7.78
N TRP A 288 -7.06 -15.35 -8.26
CA TRP A 288 -6.44 -16.66 -8.27
C TRP A 288 -6.17 -17.13 -6.84
N GLY A 289 -6.40 -18.43 -6.59
CA GLY A 289 -6.28 -19.00 -5.25
C GLY A 289 -4.87 -18.87 -4.65
N GLU A 290 -3.84 -18.84 -5.50
CA GLU A 290 -2.47 -18.67 -5.06
C GLU A 290 -2.23 -17.30 -4.41
N PHE A 291 -2.76 -16.25 -5.03
CA PHE A 291 -2.66 -14.88 -4.51
C PHE A 291 -3.56 -14.70 -3.28
N LEU A 292 -4.80 -15.19 -3.34
CA LEU A 292 -5.77 -14.96 -2.27
C LEU A 292 -5.54 -15.82 -1.03
N PHE A 293 -5.15 -17.08 -1.15
CA PHE A 293 -5.23 -18.02 -0.03
C PHE A 293 -3.93 -18.75 0.30
N ASN A 294 -3.02 -18.91 -0.67
CA ASN A 294 -1.84 -19.77 -0.49
C ASN A 294 -0.52 -19.01 -0.26
N SER A 295 -0.04 -18.25 -1.25
CA SER A 295 1.31 -17.64 -1.23
C SER A 295 1.33 -16.11 -1.23
N GLY A 296 0.23 -15.46 -1.57
CA GLY A 296 0.12 -14.00 -1.51
C GLY A 296 0.76 -13.29 -2.70
N ASP A 297 1.31 -12.11 -2.45
CA ASP A 297 2.01 -11.29 -3.44
C ASP A 297 3.40 -11.89 -3.74
N GLU A 298 3.92 -11.74 -4.95
CA GLU A 298 5.31 -12.13 -5.25
C GLU A 298 6.32 -11.23 -4.52
N ILE A 299 5.97 -9.95 -4.37
CA ILE A 299 6.78 -8.97 -3.68
C ILE A 299 6.76 -9.26 -2.17
N GLN A 300 7.92 -9.67 -1.64
CA GLN A 300 8.07 -10.12 -0.25
C GLN A 300 7.57 -9.11 0.80
N ARG A 301 7.80 -7.81 0.60
CA ARG A 301 7.31 -6.74 1.51
C ARG A 301 5.78 -6.61 1.57
N ASN A 302 5.06 -7.19 0.60
CA ASN A 302 3.60 -7.12 0.50
C ASN A 302 2.89 -8.39 1.03
N LYS A 303 3.62 -9.32 1.64
CA LYS A 303 3.04 -10.58 2.14
C LYS A 303 3.66 -11.03 3.46
N VAL A 304 2.97 -12.01 4.04
CA VAL A 304 3.48 -12.85 5.13
C VAL A 304 3.91 -14.20 4.51
N PRO A 305 5.02 -14.82 4.96
CA PRO A 305 5.45 -16.10 4.42
C PRO A 305 4.38 -17.17 4.48
N GLU A 306 4.30 -18.00 3.44
CA GLU A 306 3.44 -19.19 3.38
C GLU A 306 1.95 -18.91 3.65
N MET A 307 1.48 -17.74 3.24
CA MET A 307 0.08 -17.36 3.40
C MET A 307 -0.40 -16.41 2.29
N GLY A 308 -1.65 -16.59 1.86
CA GLY A 308 -2.34 -15.67 0.96
C GLY A 308 -2.78 -14.37 1.64
N GLN A 309 -3.39 -13.48 0.84
CA GLN A 309 -3.98 -12.22 1.34
C GLN A 309 -5.26 -12.44 2.19
N MET A 310 -5.81 -13.64 2.20
CA MET A 310 -6.96 -14.05 3.00
C MET A 310 -6.66 -15.40 3.66
N TYR A 311 -7.45 -15.76 4.67
CA TYR A 311 -7.30 -17.07 5.30
C TYR A 311 -7.81 -18.17 4.36
N ILE A 312 -7.20 -19.35 4.40
CA ILE A 312 -7.66 -20.51 3.61
C ILE A 312 -9.13 -20.84 3.93
N PHE A 313 -9.57 -20.68 5.18
CA PHE A 313 -10.97 -20.92 5.56
C PHE A 313 -11.95 -19.92 4.92
N ASP A 314 -11.49 -18.75 4.48
CA ASP A 314 -12.34 -17.77 3.79
C ASP A 314 -12.87 -18.33 2.46
N ILE A 315 -12.20 -19.32 1.85
CA ILE A 315 -12.69 -20.00 0.63
C ILE A 315 -14.11 -20.52 0.84
N ILE A 316 -14.34 -21.25 1.94
CA ILE A 316 -15.65 -21.85 2.24
C ILE A 316 -16.70 -20.74 2.40
N PHE A 317 -16.36 -19.68 3.12
CA PHE A 317 -17.28 -18.58 3.37
C PHE A 317 -17.56 -17.77 2.12
N ILE A 318 -16.57 -17.52 1.27
CA ILE A 318 -16.75 -16.81 0.01
C ILE A 318 -17.65 -17.61 -0.94
N LEU A 319 -17.44 -18.93 -1.07
CA LEU A 319 -18.28 -19.79 -1.90
C LEU A 319 -19.74 -19.81 -1.41
N ILE A 320 -19.96 -19.98 -0.10
CA ILE A 320 -21.31 -19.91 0.49
C ILE A 320 -21.92 -18.50 0.31
N GLY A 321 -21.10 -17.46 0.45
CA GLY A 321 -21.48 -16.06 0.26
C GLY A 321 -22.01 -15.82 -1.15
N PHE A 322 -21.23 -16.19 -2.18
CA PHE A 322 -21.66 -16.08 -3.58
C PHE A 322 -22.90 -16.91 -3.87
N ALA A 323 -22.97 -18.17 -3.41
CA ALA A 323 -24.17 -19.00 -3.57
C ALA A 323 -25.41 -18.35 -2.92
N GLY A 324 -25.24 -17.73 -1.75
CA GLY A 324 -26.29 -16.97 -1.08
C GLY A 324 -26.71 -15.71 -1.84
N ILE A 325 -25.76 -14.98 -2.43
CA ILE A 325 -26.04 -13.78 -3.25
C ILE A 325 -26.84 -14.14 -4.50
N VAL A 326 -26.46 -15.22 -5.18
CA VAL A 326 -27.16 -15.73 -6.38
C VAL A 326 -28.58 -16.18 -6.03
N LYS A 327 -28.75 -16.99 -4.95
CA LYS A 327 -30.07 -17.45 -4.49
C LYS A 327 -31.01 -16.32 -4.11
N LEU A 328 -30.49 -15.21 -3.58
CA LEU A 328 -31.28 -14.03 -3.23
C LEU A 328 -31.66 -13.14 -4.42
N LYS A 329 -31.31 -13.53 -5.67
CA LYS A 329 -31.46 -12.73 -6.89
C LYS A 329 -30.91 -11.32 -6.68
N VAL A 330 -29.59 -11.16 -6.85
CA VAL A 330 -28.79 -9.92 -6.68
C VAL A 330 -29.65 -8.66 -6.44
N LYS A 331 -30.02 -8.44 -5.17
CA LYS A 331 -30.76 -7.24 -4.77
C LYS A 331 -29.90 -6.01 -5.05
N ASN A 332 -30.53 -4.83 -5.17
CA ASN A 332 -29.84 -3.58 -5.52
C ASN A 332 -28.63 -3.28 -4.61
N ASN A 333 -28.67 -3.73 -3.36
CA ASN A 333 -27.60 -3.50 -2.38
C ASN A 333 -26.33 -4.34 -2.65
N TRP A 334 -26.48 -5.56 -3.17
CA TRP A 334 -25.35 -6.41 -3.55
C TRP A 334 -24.65 -5.92 -4.83
N LYS A 335 -25.37 -5.23 -5.73
CA LYS A 335 -24.77 -4.67 -6.96
C LYS A 335 -23.58 -3.76 -6.65
N LEU A 336 -23.66 -2.96 -5.59
CA LEU A 336 -22.56 -2.09 -5.16
C LEU A 336 -21.35 -2.87 -4.64
N VAL A 337 -21.57 -3.96 -3.89
CA VAL A 337 -20.48 -4.80 -3.38
C VAL A 337 -19.79 -5.54 -4.52
N ILE A 338 -20.56 -6.09 -5.48
CA ILE A 338 -20.02 -6.76 -6.67
C ILE A 338 -19.33 -5.77 -7.60
N TRP A 339 -19.88 -4.56 -7.77
CA TRP A 339 -19.23 -3.50 -8.52
C TRP A 339 -17.88 -3.11 -7.91
N TRP A 340 -17.83 -2.94 -6.59
CA TRP A 340 -16.56 -2.68 -5.90
C TRP A 340 -15.59 -3.83 -6.10
N LEU A 341 -16.04 -5.09 -5.95
CA LEU A 341 -15.19 -6.25 -6.21
C LEU A 341 -14.53 -6.14 -7.59
N ILE A 342 -15.32 -5.92 -8.65
CA ILE A 342 -14.84 -5.82 -10.03
C ILE A 342 -13.85 -4.65 -10.23
N VAL A 343 -14.15 -3.50 -9.64
CA VAL A 343 -13.37 -2.27 -9.79
C VAL A 343 -12.07 -2.29 -9.00
N ALA A 344 -12.03 -2.97 -7.85
CA ALA A 344 -10.92 -2.92 -6.91
C ALA A 344 -9.54 -3.23 -7.54
N PRO A 345 -9.35 -4.32 -8.32
CA PRO A 345 -8.06 -4.62 -8.93
C PRO A 345 -7.78 -3.85 -10.23
N VAL A 346 -8.69 -3.02 -10.75
CA VAL A 346 -8.54 -2.38 -12.08
C VAL A 346 -7.26 -1.53 -12.15
N ALA A 347 -6.97 -0.72 -11.14
CA ALA A 347 -5.76 0.08 -11.09
C ALA A 347 -4.48 -0.77 -11.05
N SER A 348 -4.53 -1.90 -10.35
CA SER A 348 -3.43 -2.87 -10.29
C SER A 348 -3.24 -3.55 -11.64
N ALA A 349 -4.32 -4.01 -12.28
CA ALA A 349 -4.29 -4.74 -13.54
C ALA A 349 -3.73 -3.93 -14.73
N LEU A 350 -3.79 -2.59 -14.65
CA LEU A 350 -3.18 -1.66 -15.62
C LEU A 350 -1.67 -1.46 -15.42
N THR A 351 -1.02 -2.27 -14.59
CA THR A 351 0.42 -2.22 -14.32
C THR A 351 1.09 -3.56 -14.59
N PHE A 352 2.38 -3.56 -14.89
CA PHE A 352 3.10 -4.79 -15.28
C PHE A 352 3.44 -5.73 -14.12
N GLN A 353 3.50 -5.24 -12.87
CA GLN A 353 3.62 -6.10 -11.68
C GLN A 353 2.23 -6.39 -11.13
N SER A 354 1.60 -7.45 -11.64
CA SER A 354 0.29 -7.94 -11.22
C SER A 354 0.33 -9.47 -11.06
N PRO A 355 -0.40 -10.04 -10.09
CA PRO A 355 -1.25 -9.38 -9.10
C PRO A 355 -0.42 -8.67 -8.02
N HIS A 356 -1.00 -7.64 -7.38
CA HIS A 356 -0.27 -6.80 -6.43
C HIS A 356 -1.14 -6.40 -5.24
N ALA A 357 -0.76 -6.86 -4.04
CA ALA A 357 -1.57 -6.75 -2.83
C ALA A 357 -1.68 -5.32 -2.31
N LEU A 358 -0.60 -4.52 -2.41
CA LEU A 358 -0.67 -3.09 -2.13
C LEU A 358 -1.67 -2.39 -3.08
N ARG A 359 -1.51 -2.52 -4.41
CA ARG A 359 -2.28 -1.76 -5.40
C ARG A 359 -3.77 -2.11 -5.41
N ALA A 360 -4.11 -3.35 -5.06
CA ALA A 360 -5.47 -3.86 -4.96
C ALA A 360 -6.00 -3.94 -3.52
N HIS A 361 -5.35 -3.28 -2.54
CA HIS A 361 -5.68 -3.44 -1.11
C HIS A 361 -7.15 -3.17 -0.77
N ASN A 362 -7.79 -2.23 -1.45
CA ASN A 362 -9.21 -1.93 -1.25
C ASN A 362 -10.16 -3.08 -1.61
N MET A 363 -9.69 -4.12 -2.31
CA MET A 363 -10.42 -5.36 -2.57
C MET A 363 -10.74 -6.13 -1.28
N VAL A 364 -9.97 -5.90 -0.21
CA VAL A 364 -10.23 -6.50 1.11
C VAL A 364 -11.65 -6.18 1.61
N ILE A 365 -12.21 -5.02 1.26
CA ILE A 365 -13.54 -4.60 1.73
C ILE A 365 -14.66 -5.48 1.14
N PRO A 366 -14.87 -5.55 -0.20
CA PRO A 366 -15.91 -6.41 -0.75
C PRO A 366 -15.66 -7.90 -0.43
N MET A 367 -14.41 -8.36 -0.40
CA MET A 367 -14.08 -9.76 -0.07
C MET A 367 -14.46 -10.12 1.37
N VAL A 368 -14.16 -9.25 2.34
CA VAL A 368 -14.57 -9.44 3.74
C VAL A 368 -16.08 -9.39 3.91
N ILE A 369 -16.79 -8.49 3.20
CA ILE A 369 -18.27 -8.44 3.24
C ILE A 369 -18.86 -9.77 2.75
N ILE A 370 -18.33 -10.32 1.65
CA ILE A 370 -18.80 -11.58 1.07
C ILE A 370 -18.49 -12.75 2.02
N SER A 371 -17.28 -12.82 2.58
CA SER A 371 -16.88 -13.84 3.55
C SER A 371 -17.76 -13.79 4.80
N ALA A 372 -17.95 -12.61 5.41
CA ALA A 372 -18.79 -12.44 6.59
C ALA A 372 -20.26 -12.82 6.32
N TYR A 373 -20.77 -12.58 5.10
CA TYR A 373 -22.10 -13.00 4.70
C TYR A 373 -22.21 -14.52 4.61
N GLY A 374 -21.24 -15.18 3.97
CA GLY A 374 -21.21 -16.63 3.88
C GLY A 374 -21.12 -17.31 5.25
N PHE A 375 -20.29 -16.79 6.15
CA PHE A 375 -20.24 -17.24 7.53
C PHE A 375 -21.60 -17.07 8.22
N SER A 376 -22.25 -15.91 8.08
CA SER A 376 -23.58 -15.65 8.64
C SER A 376 -24.65 -16.64 8.14
N VAL A 377 -24.63 -16.97 6.83
CA VAL A 377 -25.54 -17.97 6.23
C VAL A 377 -25.26 -19.37 6.81
N MET A 378 -23.99 -19.74 6.93
CA MET A 378 -23.56 -21.04 7.45
C MET A 378 -23.96 -21.22 8.93
N MET A 379 -23.80 -20.19 9.76
CA MET A 379 -24.14 -20.22 11.19
C MET A 379 -25.59 -20.61 11.45
N ASN A 380 -26.50 -20.35 10.52
CA ASN A 380 -27.93 -20.68 10.68
C ASN A 380 -28.27 -22.12 10.27
N ARG A 381 -27.31 -22.84 9.65
CA ARG A 381 -27.52 -24.18 9.09
C ARG A 381 -26.67 -25.26 9.77
N ILE A 382 -25.63 -24.88 10.50
CA ILE A 382 -24.69 -25.82 11.11
C ILE A 382 -25.07 -26.13 12.56
N HIS A 383 -24.90 -27.40 12.96
CA HIS A 383 -25.04 -27.81 14.35
C HIS A 383 -23.97 -27.15 15.24
N ARG A 384 -24.25 -27.08 16.55
CA ARG A 384 -23.38 -26.43 17.54
C ARG A 384 -21.94 -26.95 17.51
N VAL A 385 -21.73 -28.26 17.33
CA VAL A 385 -20.39 -28.87 17.24
C VAL A 385 -19.64 -28.35 16.01
N GLY A 386 -20.29 -28.32 14.84
CA GLY A 386 -19.68 -27.78 13.63
C GLY A 386 -19.33 -26.30 13.77
N LEU A 387 -20.19 -25.50 14.40
CA LEU A 387 -19.87 -24.09 14.69
C LEU A 387 -18.63 -23.95 15.58
N ILE A 388 -18.50 -24.78 16.62
CA ILE A 388 -17.32 -24.78 17.50
C ILE A 388 -16.06 -25.13 16.70
N LEU A 389 -16.10 -26.17 15.87
CA LEU A 389 -14.96 -26.55 15.02
C LEU A 389 -14.53 -25.42 14.08
N PHE A 390 -15.48 -24.68 13.50
CA PHE A 390 -15.15 -23.51 12.68
C PHE A 390 -14.56 -22.35 13.48
N ILE A 391 -15.05 -22.09 14.69
CA ILE A 391 -14.45 -21.08 15.57
C ILE A 391 -13.00 -21.48 15.91
N VAL A 392 -12.76 -22.75 16.21
CA VAL A 392 -11.40 -23.28 16.43
C VAL A 392 -10.53 -23.07 15.18
N LEU A 393 -11.05 -23.38 13.99
CA LEU A 393 -10.33 -23.15 12.72
C LEU A 393 -9.97 -21.67 12.50
N ILE A 394 -10.88 -20.75 12.82
CA ILE A 394 -10.62 -19.30 12.75
C ILE A 394 -9.51 -18.92 13.74
N VAL A 395 -9.61 -19.37 14.99
CA VAL A 395 -8.60 -19.09 16.02
C VAL A 395 -7.23 -19.63 15.62
N LEU A 396 -7.17 -20.85 15.07
CA LEU A 396 -5.93 -21.45 14.57
C LEU A 396 -5.36 -20.66 13.39
N GLY A 397 -6.20 -20.25 12.43
CA GLY A 397 -5.76 -19.46 11.28
C GLY A 397 -5.22 -18.09 11.68
N VAL A 398 -5.91 -17.37 12.57
CA VAL A 398 -5.45 -16.09 13.12
C VAL A 398 -4.15 -16.29 13.91
N SER A 399 -4.07 -17.33 14.74
CA SER A 399 -2.86 -17.63 15.51
C SER A 399 -1.67 -17.95 14.60
N ARG A 400 -1.88 -18.72 13.53
CA ARG A 400 -0.87 -18.99 12.50
C ARG A 400 -0.41 -17.70 11.83
N TYR A 401 -1.34 -16.86 11.39
CA TYR A 401 -1.00 -15.56 10.79
C TYR A 401 -0.15 -14.71 11.73
N LEU A 402 -0.56 -14.55 12.98
CA LEU A 402 0.19 -13.78 13.96
C LEU A 402 1.57 -14.38 14.21
N HIS A 403 1.67 -15.70 14.35
CA HIS A 403 2.97 -16.36 14.52
C HIS A 403 3.90 -16.12 13.32
N LEU A 404 3.41 -16.29 12.10
CA LEU A 404 4.18 -16.03 10.88
C LEU A 404 4.57 -14.55 10.77
N TYR A 405 3.61 -13.65 10.97
CA TYR A 405 3.82 -12.21 10.89
C TYR A 405 4.87 -11.73 11.88
N TRP A 406 4.82 -12.17 13.14
CA TRP A 406 5.68 -11.65 14.22
C TRP A 406 7.02 -12.36 14.35
N VAL A 407 7.08 -13.66 14.05
CA VAL A 407 8.26 -14.49 14.31
C VAL A 407 9.05 -14.75 13.04
N HIS A 408 8.38 -14.92 11.89
CA HIS A 408 9.00 -15.46 10.67
C HIS A 408 9.20 -14.43 9.57
N THR A 409 8.30 -13.45 9.36
CA THR A 409 8.39 -12.53 8.21
C THR A 409 9.75 -11.85 8.08
N ALA A 410 10.26 -11.26 9.16
CA ALA A 410 11.56 -10.58 9.16
C ALA A 410 12.76 -11.52 8.93
N LYS A 411 12.63 -12.81 9.26
CA LYS A 411 13.68 -13.83 9.08
C LYS A 411 13.63 -14.48 7.70
N ALA A 412 12.42 -14.69 7.18
CA ALA A 412 12.19 -15.29 5.88
C ALA A 412 12.51 -14.32 4.74
N TYR A 413 12.30 -13.02 4.96
CA TYR A 413 12.50 -11.97 3.95
C TYR A 413 13.50 -10.89 4.41
N PRO A 414 14.75 -11.25 4.74
CA PRO A 414 15.72 -10.32 5.34
C PRO A 414 16.02 -9.12 4.41
N TYR A 415 16.22 -9.39 3.12
CA TYR A 415 16.61 -8.40 2.12
C TYR A 415 15.53 -7.36 1.82
N SER A 416 14.25 -7.72 1.92
CA SER A 416 13.15 -6.77 1.72
C SER A 416 12.73 -6.02 2.98
N SER A 417 13.26 -6.43 4.14
CA SER A 417 12.79 -5.93 5.44
C SER A 417 13.57 -4.73 5.96
N GLN A 418 14.67 -4.31 5.30
CA GLN A 418 15.47 -3.12 5.65
C GLN A 418 15.99 -3.07 7.11
N TYR A 419 16.02 -4.22 7.81
CA TYR A 419 16.70 -4.35 9.10
C TYR A 419 18.20 -4.09 8.97
N GLY A 420 18.83 -3.65 10.06
CA GLY A 420 20.25 -3.31 10.10
C GLY A 420 20.57 -1.86 9.71
N VAL A 421 19.72 -1.20 8.91
CA VAL A 421 19.98 0.20 8.47
C VAL A 421 20.00 1.17 9.65
N SER A 422 19.07 1.04 10.62
CA SER A 422 19.09 1.89 11.82
C SER A 422 20.36 1.72 12.65
N GLU A 423 20.87 0.48 12.79
CA GLU A 423 22.13 0.21 13.50
C GLU A 423 23.31 0.78 12.73
N LEU A 424 23.31 0.61 11.40
CA LEU A 424 24.33 1.12 10.51
C LEU A 424 24.43 2.65 10.60
N VAL A 425 23.31 3.37 10.47
CA VAL A 425 23.29 4.83 10.57
C VAL A 425 23.75 5.29 11.94
N GLY A 426 23.31 4.61 13.01
CA GLY A 426 23.76 4.90 14.38
C GLY A 426 25.27 4.73 14.56
N TYR A 427 25.84 3.68 13.98
CA TYR A 427 27.29 3.45 13.99
C TYR A 427 28.05 4.51 13.18
N LEU A 428 27.57 4.83 11.97
CA LEU A 428 28.24 5.77 11.07
C LEU A 428 28.14 7.23 11.52
N SER A 429 27.08 7.61 12.22
CA SER A 429 26.87 8.99 12.70
C SER A 429 27.95 9.45 13.69
N GLY A 430 28.59 8.52 14.41
CA GLY A 430 29.75 8.82 15.26
C GLY A 430 31.07 9.00 14.50
N LYS A 431 31.12 8.64 13.21
CA LYS A 431 32.34 8.57 12.39
C LYS A 431 32.34 9.55 11.21
N THR A 432 31.29 10.34 11.01
CA THR A 432 31.19 11.28 9.89
C THR A 432 32.31 12.33 9.88
N GLY A 433 32.85 12.71 11.03
CA GLY A 433 33.98 13.64 11.12
C GLY A 433 35.37 13.01 10.88
N GLU A 434 35.47 11.68 10.87
CA GLU A 434 36.73 10.95 10.76
C GLU A 434 37.13 10.69 9.30
N TYR A 435 36.15 10.51 8.41
CA TYR A 435 36.39 10.15 7.02
C TYR A 435 35.81 11.18 6.07
N LYS A 436 36.54 11.46 4.98
CA LYS A 436 36.06 12.33 3.90
C LYS A 436 34.92 11.71 3.11
N LYS A 437 34.95 10.37 2.96
CA LYS A 437 33.99 9.63 2.14
C LYS A 437 33.51 8.36 2.85
N ILE A 438 32.19 8.20 2.92
CA ILE A 438 31.52 6.98 3.40
C ILE A 438 30.73 6.39 2.24
N LEU A 439 31.25 5.30 1.68
CA LEU A 439 30.63 4.56 0.59
C LEU A 439 29.61 3.57 1.16
N VAL A 440 28.37 3.62 0.70
CA VAL A 440 27.29 2.76 1.18
C VAL A 440 26.61 2.05 0.01
N THR A 441 26.49 0.73 0.10
CA THR A 441 25.80 -0.08 -0.91
C THR A 441 24.35 0.34 -1.12
N ASP A 442 23.93 0.46 -2.38
CA ASP A 442 22.54 0.68 -2.81
C ASP A 442 21.79 -0.63 -3.12
N ARG A 443 22.38 -1.78 -2.77
CA ARG A 443 21.80 -3.10 -3.09
C ARG A 443 20.49 -3.41 -2.38
N TYR A 444 20.21 -2.75 -1.25
CA TYR A 444 18.98 -2.94 -0.46
C TYR A 444 17.97 -1.80 -0.64
N ASP A 445 17.72 -1.43 -1.91
CA ASP A 445 16.74 -0.42 -2.36
C ASP A 445 17.29 1.03 -2.29
N GLN A 446 16.57 1.99 -1.71
CA GLN A 446 16.99 3.40 -1.65
C GLN A 446 17.50 3.77 -0.24
N PRO A 447 18.75 3.47 0.12
CA PRO A 447 19.27 3.66 1.49
C PRO A 447 19.31 5.13 1.92
N TYR A 448 19.48 6.07 0.99
CA TYR A 448 19.67 7.49 1.32
C TYR A 448 18.56 8.04 2.23
N ILE A 449 17.29 7.70 1.96
CA ILE A 449 16.17 8.27 2.69
C ILE A 449 16.07 7.72 4.11
N LEU A 450 16.51 6.47 4.32
CA LEU A 450 16.64 5.88 5.65
C LEU A 450 17.77 6.55 6.42
N PHE A 451 18.88 6.89 5.74
CA PHE A 451 19.97 7.64 6.35
C PHE A 451 19.51 9.03 6.77
N LEU A 452 18.81 9.76 5.90
CA LEU A 452 18.21 11.06 6.23
C LEU A 452 17.28 10.97 7.44
N PHE A 453 16.41 9.95 7.45
CA PHE A 453 15.47 9.71 8.54
C PHE A 453 16.16 9.41 9.87
N TYR A 454 17.06 8.43 9.91
CA TYR A 454 17.68 7.95 11.15
C TYR A 454 18.73 8.93 11.69
N SER A 455 19.49 9.60 10.82
CA SER A 455 20.45 10.63 11.23
C SER A 455 19.80 11.98 11.54
N LYS A 456 18.51 12.15 11.16
CA LYS A 456 17.79 13.43 11.21
C LYS A 456 18.60 14.54 10.52
N PHE A 457 19.09 14.21 9.32
CA PHE A 457 19.98 15.11 8.57
C PHE A 457 19.27 16.46 8.34
N PRO A 458 19.95 17.61 8.49
CA PRO A 458 19.31 18.92 8.33
C PRO A 458 18.74 19.11 6.92
N PRO A 459 17.42 19.36 6.78
CA PRO A 459 16.79 19.47 5.47
C PRO A 459 17.35 20.61 4.62
N GLU A 460 17.69 21.75 5.24
CA GLU A 460 18.31 22.89 4.54
C GLU A 460 19.62 22.51 3.84
N LYS A 461 20.47 21.73 4.51
CA LYS A 461 21.73 21.24 3.92
C LYS A 461 21.47 20.25 2.80
N PHE A 462 20.58 19.29 3.05
CA PHE A 462 20.24 18.28 2.05
C PHE A 462 19.70 18.89 0.76
N GLN A 463 18.81 19.88 0.87
CA GLN A 463 18.23 20.61 -0.26
C GLN A 463 19.30 21.31 -1.12
N GLN A 464 20.45 21.69 -0.55
CA GLN A 464 21.54 22.39 -1.24
C GLN A 464 22.61 21.45 -1.81
N GLU A 465 22.88 20.32 -1.13
CA GLU A 465 24.08 19.52 -1.35
C GLU A 465 23.83 18.17 -2.06
N HIS A 466 22.58 17.70 -2.17
CA HIS A 466 22.32 16.37 -2.72
C HIS A 466 22.54 16.30 -4.24
N VAL A 467 23.09 15.18 -4.70
CA VAL A 467 23.22 14.87 -6.13
C VAL A 467 22.33 13.70 -6.48
N LEU A 468 21.54 13.84 -7.54
CA LEU A 468 20.68 12.77 -8.06
C LEU A 468 21.47 11.83 -8.98
N THR A 469 21.08 10.56 -9.02
CA THR A 469 21.55 9.61 -10.03
C THR A 469 20.95 9.93 -11.40
N ASP A 470 21.58 9.43 -12.45
CA ASP A 470 20.93 9.35 -13.76
C ASP A 470 19.63 8.54 -13.67
N ARG A 471 18.71 8.82 -14.61
CA ARG A 471 17.45 8.09 -14.71
C ARG A 471 17.70 6.68 -15.25
N ASP A 472 17.10 5.69 -14.60
CA ASP A 472 17.13 4.30 -15.05
C ASP A 472 16.21 4.08 -16.27
N ARG A 473 16.16 2.85 -16.77
CA ARG A 473 15.33 2.46 -17.92
C ARG A 473 13.82 2.65 -17.71
N PHE A 474 13.37 2.78 -16.47
CA PHE A 474 11.98 3.01 -16.08
C PHE A 474 11.71 4.48 -15.72
N GLY A 475 12.73 5.34 -15.82
CA GLY A 475 12.65 6.76 -15.51
C GLY A 475 12.84 7.11 -14.03
N PHE A 476 13.19 6.14 -13.17
CA PHE A 476 13.47 6.39 -11.75
C PHE A 476 14.88 6.93 -11.55
N SER A 477 15.05 7.79 -10.54
CA SER A 477 16.33 8.36 -10.13
C SER A 477 16.31 8.52 -8.62
N THR A 478 17.45 8.33 -7.98
CA THR A 478 17.59 8.38 -6.52
C THR A 478 18.73 9.32 -6.14
N VAL A 479 19.12 9.40 -4.88
CA VAL A 479 20.23 10.25 -4.45
C VAL A 479 21.54 9.48 -4.49
N ARG A 480 22.52 10.00 -5.24
CA ARG A 480 23.89 9.49 -5.34
C ARG A 480 24.72 9.88 -4.13
N GLU A 481 24.63 11.13 -3.69
CA GLU A 481 25.43 11.63 -2.57
C GLU A 481 24.73 12.75 -1.82
N PHE A 482 25.09 12.87 -0.53
CA PHE A 482 24.83 14.04 0.30
C PHE A 482 25.78 14.02 1.51
N GLY A 483 26.25 15.18 1.96
CA GLY A 483 27.27 15.26 3.02
C GLY A 483 28.48 14.37 2.69
N ASN A 484 28.85 13.47 3.60
CA ASN A 484 29.97 12.54 3.39
C ASN A 484 29.52 11.17 2.86
N TYR A 485 28.21 10.98 2.61
CA TYR A 485 27.66 9.70 2.19
C TYR A 485 27.55 9.63 0.66
N HIS A 486 28.04 8.53 0.10
CA HIS A 486 27.89 8.20 -1.32
C HIS A 486 27.25 6.82 -1.45
N PHE A 487 26.17 6.73 -2.21
CA PHE A 487 25.39 5.50 -2.39
C PHE A 487 25.67 4.91 -3.76
N GLU A 488 26.25 3.72 -3.81
CA GLU A 488 26.49 3.00 -5.05
C GLU A 488 26.73 1.51 -4.78
N ARG A 489 26.51 0.68 -5.79
CA ARG A 489 26.86 -0.73 -5.73
C ARG A 489 28.37 -0.89 -5.53
N ILE A 490 28.77 -1.64 -4.51
CA ILE A 490 30.17 -1.77 -4.12
C ILE A 490 30.86 -2.84 -4.98
N ASP A 491 31.92 -2.43 -5.69
CA ASP A 491 32.89 -3.29 -6.36
C ASP A 491 34.21 -3.23 -5.56
N PHE A 492 34.32 -4.07 -4.55
CA PHE A 492 35.37 -3.97 -3.52
C PHE A 492 36.79 -4.04 -4.09
N GLU A 493 37.02 -4.90 -5.10
CA GLU A 493 38.32 -5.06 -5.74
C GLU A 493 38.82 -3.78 -6.43
N LYS A 494 37.90 -2.98 -6.99
CA LYS A 494 38.25 -1.70 -7.62
C LYS A 494 38.48 -0.58 -6.60
N ILE A 495 37.78 -0.63 -5.47
CA ILE A 495 37.73 0.45 -4.49
C ILE A 495 38.87 0.34 -3.46
N ARG A 496 39.25 -0.89 -3.06
CA ARG A 496 40.26 -1.17 -2.01
C ARG A 496 41.62 -0.50 -2.26
N GLY A 497 42.00 -0.24 -3.51
CA GLY A 497 43.29 0.41 -3.85
C GLY A 497 43.24 1.92 -4.13
N SER A 498 42.04 2.51 -4.24
CA SER A 498 41.86 3.88 -4.76
C SER A 498 41.27 4.86 -3.75
N SER A 499 40.78 4.36 -2.61
CA SER A 499 40.03 5.14 -1.63
C SER A 499 40.76 5.20 -0.28
N SER A 500 41.91 5.88 -0.21
CA SER A 500 42.53 6.18 1.08
C SER A 500 41.63 7.14 1.88
N ASP A 501 41.50 6.93 3.19
CA ASP A 501 40.67 7.77 4.08
C ASP A 501 39.15 7.66 3.79
N SER A 502 38.69 6.43 3.51
CA SER A 502 37.29 6.13 3.20
C SER A 502 36.77 4.93 4.00
N LEU A 503 35.52 5.03 4.43
CA LEU A 503 34.80 3.92 5.07
C LEU A 503 33.85 3.28 4.06
N ILE A 504 33.96 1.96 3.87
CA ILE A 504 33.20 1.23 2.85
C ILE A 504 32.19 0.32 3.53
N VAL A 505 30.92 0.44 3.14
CA VAL A 505 29.81 -0.37 3.65
C VAL A 505 29.19 -1.14 2.50
N GLY A 506 29.34 -2.46 2.55
CA GLY A 506 28.84 -3.37 1.52
C GLY A 506 28.14 -4.58 2.10
N THR A 507 27.49 -5.34 1.22
CA THR A 507 26.89 -6.63 1.59
C THR A 507 27.97 -7.71 1.72
N SER A 508 27.63 -8.84 2.36
CA SER A 508 28.51 -10.02 2.43
C SER A 508 28.89 -10.62 1.07
N LYS A 509 28.14 -10.29 0.01
CA LYS A 509 28.41 -10.67 -1.38
C LYS A 509 29.28 -9.66 -2.13
N GLU A 510 29.47 -8.46 -1.59
CA GLU A 510 30.29 -7.41 -2.19
C GLU A 510 31.64 -7.27 -1.51
N ILE A 511 31.70 -7.52 -0.20
CA ILE A 511 32.91 -7.43 0.61
C ILE A 511 33.31 -8.84 1.07
N PRO A 512 34.50 -9.33 0.70
CA PRO A 512 34.95 -10.66 1.08
C PRO A 512 35.31 -10.71 2.58
N SER A 513 35.32 -11.91 3.16
CA SER A 513 35.48 -12.10 4.61
C SER A 513 36.90 -11.84 5.13
N ASP A 514 37.89 -11.78 4.26
CA ASP A 514 39.30 -11.49 4.54
C ASP A 514 39.64 -9.99 4.45
N ALA A 515 38.65 -9.14 4.15
CA ALA A 515 38.78 -7.70 4.24
C ALA A 515 38.97 -7.24 5.71
N ASN A 516 39.47 -6.02 5.90
CA ASN A 516 39.62 -5.41 7.23
C ASN A 516 38.26 -4.94 7.78
N ILE A 517 37.42 -5.90 8.18
CA ILE A 517 36.06 -5.64 8.66
C ILE A 517 36.12 -5.09 10.08
N VAL A 518 35.70 -3.83 10.25
CA VAL A 518 35.66 -3.15 11.55
C VAL A 518 34.30 -3.29 12.24
N LYS A 519 33.23 -3.58 11.48
CA LYS A 519 31.88 -3.82 12.01
C LYS A 519 31.08 -4.71 11.07
N THR A 520 30.38 -5.68 11.65
CA THR A 520 29.37 -6.50 10.95
C THR A 520 28.01 -6.25 11.59
N ILE A 521 26.98 -6.10 10.77
CA ILE A 521 25.58 -5.93 11.16
C ILE A 521 24.78 -7.08 10.55
N ALA A 522 24.00 -7.78 11.37
CA ALA A 522 23.25 -8.95 10.96
C ALA A 522 21.76 -8.63 10.71
N PHE A 523 21.16 -9.38 9.79
CA PHE A 523 19.71 -9.49 9.66
C PHE A 523 19.10 -10.31 10.81
N PRO A 524 17.77 -10.26 11.00
CA PRO A 524 17.08 -11.05 12.02
C PRO A 524 17.22 -12.58 11.91
N ASN A 525 17.62 -13.08 10.74
CA ASN A 525 17.92 -14.50 10.51
C ASN A 525 19.38 -14.88 10.85
N GLY A 526 20.22 -13.92 11.23
CA GLY A 526 21.63 -14.13 11.54
C GLY A 526 22.59 -14.00 10.36
N GLU A 527 22.11 -13.79 9.13
CA GLU A 527 22.97 -13.50 7.98
C GLU A 527 23.54 -12.08 8.06
N ASP A 528 24.76 -11.87 7.55
CA ASP A 528 25.38 -10.55 7.44
C ASP A 528 24.56 -9.64 6.51
N ALA A 529 23.97 -8.59 7.07
CA ALA A 529 23.34 -7.50 6.33
C ALA A 529 24.39 -6.55 5.77
N PHE A 530 25.27 -6.03 6.64
CA PHE A 530 26.32 -5.10 6.24
C PHE A 530 27.66 -5.50 6.84
N ARG A 531 28.71 -5.32 6.04
CA ARG A 531 30.11 -5.32 6.47
C ARG A 531 30.67 -3.93 6.26
N VAL A 532 31.28 -3.38 7.29
CA VAL A 532 31.96 -2.09 7.27
C VAL A 532 33.46 -2.36 7.26
N VAL A 533 34.16 -1.80 6.26
CA VAL A 533 35.60 -1.93 6.08
C VAL A 533 36.23 -0.55 6.12
N GLU A 534 37.32 -0.45 6.86
CA GLU A 534 38.20 0.73 6.89
C GLU A 534 39.33 0.53 5.87
N ASN A 535 39.54 1.52 5.01
CA ASN A 535 40.50 1.48 3.91
C ASN A 535 41.56 2.59 3.95
#